data_AF-A0A933F5F7-F1
#
_entry.id   AF-A0A933F5F7-F1
#
_cell.length_a   1.000
_cell.length_b   1.000
_cell.length_c   1.000
_cell.angle_alpha   90.00
_cell.angle_beta   90.00
_cell.angle_gamma   90.00
#
_symmetry.space_group_name_H-M   'P 1'
#
loop_
_entity.id
_entity.type
_entity.pdbx_description
1 polymer ?
#
loop_
_entity_poly.entity_id
_entity_poly.type
_entity_poly.pdbx_seq_one_letter_code
_entity_poly.pdbx_strand_id
1 'polypeptide(L)' 'AIQAADAAAKAAAVHLLEVRSVVGGGKGYVTMTGGVGAVRSAVAAGIAAVAPGMLVGHVVIPQADRQLLATVGR' A
#
# COMPACT_ATOMS: atom_id res chain seq x y z
N ALA A 1 1.89 8.60 2.87
CA ALA A 1 1.78 7.21 3.36
C ALA A 1 0.50 7.00 4.17
N ILE A 2 0.32 7.68 5.30
CA ILE A 2 -0.85 7.48 6.20
C ILE A 2 -2.18 7.70 5.49
N GLN A 3 -2.36 8.80 4.75
CA GLN A 3 -3.58 9.08 3.99
C GLN A 3 -3.88 8.01 2.93
N ALA A 4 -2.86 7.54 2.22
CA ALA A 4 -3.00 6.46 1.24
C ALA A 4 -3.43 5.14 1.90
N ALA A 5 -2.87 4.84 3.07
CA ALA A 5 -3.21 3.65 3.84
C ALA A 5 -4.66 3.67 4.35
N ASP A 6 -5.12 4.81 4.87
CA ASP A 6 -6.50 5.00 5.33
C ASP A 6 -7.50 4.84 4.18
N ALA A 7 -7.25 5.49 3.05
CA ALA A 7 -8.10 5.38 1.88
C ALA A 7 -8.13 3.95 1.32
N ALA A 8 -6.98 3.28 1.26
CA ALA A 8 -6.87 1.89 0.80
C ALA A 8 -7.67 0.93 1.68
N ALA A 9 -7.55 1.04 3.01
CA ALA A 9 -8.26 0.18 3.96
C ALA A 9 -9.78 0.40 3.96
N LYS A 10 -10.23 1.62 3.62
CA LYS A 10 -11.67 1.93 3.49
C LYS A 10 -12.27 1.49 2.16
N ALA A 11 -11.46 1.40 1.10
CA ALA A 11 -11.95 1.11 -0.24
C ALA A 11 -12.20 -0.38 -0.52
N ALA A 12 -11.48 -1.29 0.14
CA ALA A 12 -11.65 -2.72 -0.06
C ALA A 12 -11.20 -3.52 1.16
N ALA A 13 -11.64 -4.79 1.23
CA ALA A 13 -11.21 -5.74 2.25
C ALA A 13 -9.74 -6.17 2.00
N VAL A 14 -8.80 -5.40 2.57
CA VAL A 14 -7.36 -5.66 2.54
C VAL A 14 -6.76 -5.62 3.94
N HIS A 15 -5.66 -6.33 4.14
CA HIS A 15 -4.86 -6.24 5.37
C HIS A 15 -3.67 -5.33 5.12
N LEU A 16 -3.58 -4.22 5.87
CA LEU A 16 -2.38 -3.40 5.91
C LEU A 16 -1.28 -4.16 6.67
N LEU A 17 -0.14 -4.37 6.01
CA LEU A 17 1.01 -5.07 6.58
C LEU A 17 1.98 -4.07 7.21
N GLU A 18 2.23 -2.94 6.53
CA GLU A 18 3.17 -1.93 7.00
C GLU A 18 2.77 -0.55 6.50
N VAL A 19 2.85 0.45 7.38
CA VAL A 19 2.70 1.87 7.02
C VAL A 19 3.95 2.59 7.51
N ARG A 20 4.95 2.72 6.64
CA ARG A 20 6.20 3.40 7.01
C ARG A 20 6.19 4.84 6.51
N SER A 21 6.37 5.78 7.43
CA SER A 21 6.57 7.19 7.11
C SER A 21 7.89 7.63 7.73
N VAL A 22 8.82 8.10 6.90
CA VAL A 22 10.12 8.58 7.37
C VAL A 22 10.02 10.07 7.68
N VAL A 23 10.40 10.47 8.89
CA VAL A 23 10.53 11.87 9.29
C VAL A 23 11.86 12.42 8.76
N GLY A 24 11.84 13.56 8.05
CA GLY A 24 13.05 14.27 7.61
C GLY A 24 13.67 13.84 6.27
N GLY A 25 13.20 12.76 5.62
CA GLY A 25 13.77 12.23 4.35
C GLY A 25 12.78 12.04 3.19
N GLY A 26 11.48 12.29 3.40
CA GLY A 26 10.53 12.61 2.32
C GLY A 26 9.83 11.45 1.61
N LYS A 27 10.17 10.17 1.87
CA LYS A 27 9.44 9.04 1.26
C LYS A 27 8.92 8.08 2.32
N GLY A 28 7.69 7.64 2.13
CA GLY A 28 7.05 6.60 2.91
C GLY A 28 6.33 5.65 1.97
N TYR A 29 6.12 4.43 2.43
CA TYR A 29 5.42 3.40 1.67
C TYR A 29 4.34 2.75 2.52
N VAL A 30 3.39 2.15 1.83
CA VAL A 30 2.37 1.30 2.43
C VAL A 30 2.41 -0.05 1.72
N THR A 31 2.34 -1.12 2.50
CA THR A 31 2.25 -2.48 1.96
C THR A 31 1.00 -3.13 2.49
N MET A 32 0.29 -3.85 1.63
CA MET A 32 -0.98 -4.50 1.96
C MET A 32 -1.13 -5.81 1.21
N THR A 33 -1.99 -6.69 1.72
CA THR A 33 -2.30 -7.99 1.10
C THR A 33 -3.80 -8.26 1.13
N GLY A 34 -4.26 -9.16 0.25
CA GLY A 34 -5.66 -9.53 0.10
C GLY A 34 -5.94 -10.18 -1.25
N GLY A 35 -7.22 -10.32 -1.59
CA GLY A 35 -7.62 -10.77 -2.92
C GLY A 35 -7.16 -9.77 -4.01
N VAL A 36 -6.74 -10.28 -5.17
CA VAL A 36 -6.16 -9.43 -6.24
C VAL A 36 -7.09 -8.28 -6.65
N GLY A 37 -8.40 -8.53 -6.74
CA GLY A 37 -9.39 -7.48 -7.03
C GLY A 37 -9.46 -6.42 -5.93
N ALA A 38 -9.50 -6.85 -4.66
CA ALA A 38 -9.52 -5.96 -3.50
C ALA A 38 -8.24 -5.10 -3.43
N VAL A 39 -7.07 -5.71 -3.63
CA VAL A 39 -5.78 -4.98 -3.63
C VAL A 39 -5.72 -3.94 -4.74
N ARG A 40 -6.21 -4.25 -5.96
CA ARG A 40 -6.25 -3.27 -7.05
C ARG A 40 -7.14 -2.08 -6.71
N SER A 41 -8.33 -2.31 -6.16
CA SER A 41 -9.25 -1.25 -5.74
C SER A 41 -8.65 -0.40 -4.60
N ALA A 42 -8.04 -1.05 -3.61
CA ALA A 42 -7.40 -0.37 -2.49
C ALA A 42 -6.22 0.51 -2.94
N VAL A 43 -5.35 0.00 -3.82
CA VAL A 43 -4.22 0.76 -4.38
C VAL A 43 -4.71 1.95 -5.19
N ALA A 44 -5.74 1.78 -6.04
CA ALA A 44 -6.31 2.89 -6.81
C ALA A 44 -6.86 4.00 -5.91
N ALA A 45 -7.58 3.65 -4.85
CA ALA A 45 -8.09 4.60 -3.86
C ALA A 45 -6.96 5.31 -3.10
N GLY A 46 -5.93 4.57 -2.68
CA GLY A 46 -4.76 5.13 -2.01
C GLY A 46 -3.98 6.13 -2.88
N ILE A 47 -3.87 5.85 -4.19
CA ILE A 47 -3.25 6.76 -5.17
C ILE A 47 -4.09 8.02 -5.35
N ALA A 48 -5.41 7.89 -5.46
CA ALA A 48 -6.30 9.05 -5.59
C ALA A 48 -6.31 9.96 -4.35
N ALA A 49 -5.99 9.40 -3.17
CA ALA A 49 -5.95 10.12 -1.91
C ALA A 49 -4.65 10.91 -1.65
N VAL A 50 -3.59 10.70 -2.46
CA VAL A 50 -2.34 11.46 -2.31
C VAL A 50 -2.29 12.65 -3.27
N ALA A 51 -1.65 13.74 -2.82
CA ALA A 51 -1.50 14.92 -3.66
C ALA A 51 -0.70 14.62 -4.95
N PRO A 52 -1.01 15.29 -6.07
CA PRO A 52 -0.24 15.16 -7.31
C PRO A 52 1.26 15.38 -7.07
N GLY A 53 2.10 14.56 -7.70
CA GLY A 53 3.56 14.63 -7.56
C GLY A 53 4.13 13.97 -6.29
N MET A 54 3.29 13.49 -5.37
CA MET A 54 3.75 12.78 -4.15
C MET A 54 3.92 11.27 -4.36
N LEU A 55 3.29 10.70 -5.39
CA LEU A 55 3.44 9.28 -5.71
C LEU A 55 4.78 9.05 -6.44
N VAL A 56 5.67 8.29 -5.81
CA VAL A 56 6.93 7.86 -6.43
C VAL A 56 6.72 6.64 -7.33
N GLY A 57 5.87 5.70 -6.91
CA GLY A 57 5.55 4.50 -7.67
C GLY A 57 4.59 3.58 -6.90
N HIS A 58 4.00 2.63 -7.61
CA HIS A 58 3.17 1.58 -7.03
C HIS A 58 3.38 0.27 -7.80
N VAL A 59 3.15 -0.86 -7.13
CA VAL A 59 3.20 -2.19 -7.75
C VAL A 59 2.15 -3.08 -7.10
N VAL A 60 1.51 -3.92 -7.91
CA VAL A 60 0.65 -5.00 -7.44
C VAL A 60 1.27 -6.30 -7.91
N ILE A 61 1.52 -7.22 -6.97
CA ILE A 61 2.14 -8.52 -7.24
C ILE A 61 1.07 -9.60 -6.99
N PRO A 62 0.39 -10.09 -8.05
CA PRO A 62 -0.52 -11.23 -7.91
C PRO A 62 0.28 -12.50 -7.58
N GLN A 63 -0.28 -13.37 -6.73
CA GLN A 63 0.32 -14.66 -6.38
C GLN A 63 1.79 -14.52 -5.90
N ALA A 64 2.04 -13.56 -5.01
CA ALA A 64 3.35 -13.34 -4.43
C ALA A 64 3.89 -14.60 -3.74
N ASP A 65 5.18 -14.89 -3.94
CA ASP A 65 5.85 -16.04 -3.34
C ASP A 65 5.78 -15.98 -1.80
N ARG A 66 5.67 -17.14 -1.16
CA ARG A 66 5.59 -17.25 0.31
C ARG A 66 6.82 -16.67 1.00
N GLN A 67 8.01 -16.77 0.40
CA GLN A 67 9.23 -16.16 0.94
C GLN A 67 9.13 -14.64 0.99
N LEU A 68 8.52 -14.01 -0.03
CA LEU A 68 8.30 -12.56 -0.03
C LEU A 68 7.35 -12.17 1.11
N LEU A 69 6.24 -12.88 1.27
CA LEU A 69 5.26 -12.61 2.34
C LEU A 69 5.88 -12.75 3.74
N ALA A 70 6.83 -13.67 3.92
CA ALA A 70 7.53 -13.84 5.20
C ALA A 70 8.49 -12.67 5.54
N THR A 71 8.83 -11.83 4.57
CA THR A 71 9.81 -10.73 4.78
C THR A 71 9.18 -9.37 5.00
N VAL A 72 7.96 -9.15 4.50
CA VAL A 72 7.23 -7.88 4.52
C VAL A 72 6.49 -7.70 5.86
N GLY A 73 6.45 -6.46 6.40
CA GLY A 73 5.69 -6.15 7.63
C GLY A 73 6.46 -6.33 8.94
N ARG A 74 7.80 -6.27 8.88
CA ARG A 74 8.70 -6.29 10.05
C ARG A 74 9.17 -4.89 10.45
#